data_AF-A0A843HNV0-F1
#
_entry.id   AF-A0A843HNV0-F1
#
_cell.length_a   1.000
_cell.length_b   1.000
_cell.length_c   1.000
_cell.angle_alpha   90.00
_cell.angle_beta   90.00
_cell.angle_gamma   90.00
#
_symmetry.space_group_name_H-M   'P 1'
#
loop_
_entity.id
_entity.type
_entity.pdbx_description
1 polymer ?
#
loop_
_entity_poly.entity_id
_entity_poly.type
_entity_poly.pdbx_seq_one_letter_code
_entity_poly.pdbx_strand_id
1 'polypeptide(L)'
;MIQNTIINEKWLREFSPIPLNYNMKELHNYIKLAETIWVEPVIGHTLYETLLNEVADNDLSDANSTALVEAIYPYLAFAVAYEALPMVWAHISEVGITKGKSDNSDSLDLKDMTYVQQHLRTQVEARKDYCKKWLCEHYEYYPNLDCCGCGCSCCGEVNGRLNNPNKFQQLYRGRRKCTDLK
;
A
#
# COMPACT_ATOMS: atom_id res chain seq x y z
N MET A 1 -21.86 7.43 4.87
CA MET A 1 -21.59 6.41 3.84
C MET A 1 -20.48 5.53 4.38
N ILE A 2 -20.65 4.21 4.40
CA ILE A 2 -19.58 3.28 4.76
C ILE A 2 -18.58 3.32 3.61
N GLN A 3 -17.31 3.53 3.91
CA GLN A 3 -16.26 3.58 2.90
C GLN A 3 -15.94 2.13 2.50
N ASN A 4 -16.11 1.78 1.22
CA ASN A 4 -15.65 0.47 0.74
C ASN A 4 -14.12 0.46 0.72
N THR A 5 -13.54 -0.50 1.42
CA THR A 5 -12.11 -0.75 1.57
C THR A 5 -11.81 -2.21 1.22
N ILE A 6 -10.62 -2.50 0.70
CA ILE A 6 -10.22 -3.86 0.34
C ILE A 6 -9.87 -4.70 1.58
N ILE A 7 -9.45 -4.06 2.67
CA ILE A 7 -9.06 -4.73 3.92
C ILE A 7 -10.14 -4.55 5.00
N ASN A 8 -10.35 -5.60 5.79
CA ASN A 8 -11.23 -5.59 6.97
C ASN A 8 -10.43 -5.50 8.28
N GLU A 9 -11.12 -5.30 9.41
CA GLU A 9 -10.48 -5.16 10.72
C GLU A 9 -9.66 -6.40 11.12
N LYS A 10 -10.13 -7.61 10.80
CA LYS A 10 -9.43 -8.87 11.10
C LYS A 10 -8.03 -8.87 10.47
N TRP A 11 -7.94 -8.61 9.17
CA TRP A 11 -6.67 -8.60 8.44
C TRP A 11 -5.80 -7.40 8.80
N LEU A 12 -6.41 -6.24 9.03
CA LEU A 12 -5.67 -5.06 9.49
C LEU A 12 -4.99 -5.34 10.83
N ARG A 13 -5.67 -6.02 11.76
CA ARG A 13 -5.14 -6.40 13.07
C ARG A 13 -4.05 -7.46 12.98
N GLU A 14 -4.18 -8.42 12.07
CA GLU A 14 -3.20 -9.50 11.88
C GLU A 14 -1.86 -8.96 11.36
N PHE A 15 -1.89 -8.05 10.39
CA PHE A 15 -0.69 -7.62 9.68
C PHE A 15 -0.13 -6.26 10.13
N SER A 16 -0.89 -5.44 10.84
CA SER A 16 -0.42 -4.12 11.27
C SER A 16 0.61 -4.23 12.39
N PRO A 17 1.62 -3.33 12.44
CA PRO A 17 2.52 -3.24 13.59
C PRO A 17 1.84 -2.64 14.85
N ILE A 18 0.55 -2.31 14.79
CA ILE A 18 -0.19 -1.67 15.88
C ILE A 18 -0.59 -2.73 16.92
N PRO A 19 -0.46 -2.44 18.23
CA PRO A 19 -0.84 -3.36 19.29
C PRO A 19 -2.30 -3.85 19.20
N LEU A 20 -2.53 -5.13 19.52
CA LEU A 20 -3.86 -5.74 19.49
C LEU A 20 -4.87 -5.05 20.43
N ASN A 21 -4.44 -4.40 21.50
CA ASN A 21 -5.35 -3.68 22.39
C ASN A 21 -5.75 -2.29 21.87
N TYR A 22 -5.21 -1.83 20.74
CA TYR A 22 -5.57 -0.55 20.16
C TYR A 22 -6.98 -0.57 19.55
N ASN A 23 -7.66 0.58 19.60
CA ASN A 23 -8.98 0.76 19.03
C ASN A 23 -8.89 0.98 17.51
N MET A 24 -9.02 -0.10 16.73
CA MET A 24 -8.88 -0.08 15.27
C MET A 24 -9.88 0.85 14.55
N LYS A 25 -10.98 1.24 15.21
CA LYS A 25 -11.94 2.22 14.68
C LYS A 25 -11.32 3.59 14.46
N GLU A 26 -10.31 3.95 15.24
CA GLU A 26 -9.57 5.21 15.07
C GLU A 26 -8.74 5.22 13.79
N LEU A 27 -8.42 4.04 13.24
CA LEU A 27 -7.65 3.90 12.01
C LEU A 27 -8.50 3.93 10.74
N HIS A 28 -9.82 3.76 10.88
CA HIS A 28 -10.73 3.55 9.75
C HIS A 28 -10.63 4.65 8.68
N ASN A 29 -10.49 5.90 9.12
CA ASN A 29 -10.40 7.07 8.22
C ASN A 29 -9.11 7.08 7.38
N TYR A 30 -8.08 6.33 7.79
CA TYR A 30 -6.80 6.26 7.08
C TYR A 30 -6.72 5.07 6.12
N ILE A 31 -7.66 4.12 6.17
CA ILE A 31 -7.63 2.93 5.32
C ILE A 31 -7.72 3.32 3.85
N LYS A 32 -8.77 4.05 3.46
CA LYS A 32 -8.94 4.47 2.07
C LYS A 32 -7.85 5.44 1.62
N LEU A 33 -7.39 6.31 2.51
CA LEU A 33 -6.28 7.21 2.24
C LEU A 33 -5.01 6.41 1.89
N ALA A 34 -4.70 5.39 2.69
CA ALA A 34 -3.56 4.53 2.45
C ALA A 34 -3.73 3.70 1.15
N GLU A 35 -4.92 3.20 0.87
CA GLU A 35 -5.22 2.51 -0.40
C GLU A 35 -4.90 3.39 -1.61
N THR A 36 -5.39 4.63 -1.63
CA THR A 36 -5.19 5.57 -2.75
C THR A 36 -3.75 6.06 -2.88
N ILE A 37 -3.05 6.32 -1.77
CA ILE A 37 -1.67 6.84 -1.82
C ILE A 37 -0.65 5.74 -2.09
N TRP A 38 -0.85 4.55 -1.54
CA TRP A 38 0.16 3.50 -1.50
C TRP A 38 -0.19 2.32 -2.42
N VAL A 39 -1.40 1.77 -2.32
CA VAL A 39 -1.75 0.52 -3.00
C VAL A 39 -2.11 0.74 -4.47
N GLU A 40 -3.05 1.64 -4.75
CA GLU A 40 -3.56 1.90 -6.10
C GLU A 40 -2.45 2.27 -7.11
N PRO A 41 -1.43 3.08 -6.77
CA PRO A 41 -0.31 3.38 -7.68
C PRO A 41 0.62 2.18 -7.94
N VAL A 42 0.57 1.15 -7.10
CA VAL A 42 1.44 -0.04 -7.18
C VAL A 42 0.79 -1.12 -8.01
N ILE A 43 -0.49 -1.41 -7.77
CA ILE A 43 -1.22 -2.49 -8.44
C ILE A 43 -2.00 -2.01 -9.67
N GLY A 44 -2.21 -0.70 -9.80
CA GLY A 44 -2.99 -0.08 -10.85
C GLY A 44 -4.48 0.01 -10.52
N HIS A 45 -5.13 1.04 -11.06
CA HIS A 45 -6.53 1.35 -10.81
C HIS A 45 -7.49 0.20 -11.18
N THR A 46 -7.28 -0.45 -12.34
CA THR A 46 -8.15 -1.53 -12.81
C THR A 46 -8.18 -2.73 -11.86
N LEU A 47 -7.00 -3.20 -11.41
CA LEU A 47 -6.92 -4.33 -10.48
C LEU A 47 -7.47 -3.93 -9.10
N TYR A 48 -7.20 -2.70 -8.66
CA TYR A 48 -7.75 -2.17 -7.43
C TYR A 48 -9.29 -2.17 -7.42
N GLU A 49 -9.94 -1.68 -8.48
CA GLU A 49 -11.40 -1.69 -8.58
C GLU A 49 -11.97 -3.11 -8.64
N THR A 50 -11.33 -4.03 -9.36
CA THR A 50 -11.73 -5.45 -9.37
C THR A 50 -11.71 -6.04 -7.95
N LEU A 51 -10.61 -5.86 -7.21
CA LEU A 51 -10.50 -6.36 -5.84
C LEU A 51 -11.53 -5.72 -4.91
N LEU A 52 -11.78 -4.42 -5.06
CA LEU A 52 -12.76 -3.70 -4.25
C LEU A 52 -14.18 -4.24 -4.45
N ASN A 53 -14.55 -4.53 -5.69
CA ASN A 53 -15.86 -5.10 -6.02
C ASN A 53 -15.98 -6.54 -5.53
N GLU A 54 -14.98 -7.39 -5.76
CA GLU A 54 -14.99 -8.78 -5.27
C GLU A 54 -15.08 -8.87 -3.75
N VAL A 55 -14.38 -7.99 -3.02
CA VAL A 55 -14.49 -7.89 -1.56
C VAL A 55 -15.89 -7.43 -1.14
N ALA A 56 -16.48 -6.45 -1.83
CA ALA A 56 -17.82 -5.95 -1.53
C ALA A 56 -18.92 -6.99 -1.78
N ASP A 57 -18.78 -7.75 -2.86
CA ASP A 57 -19.73 -8.78 -3.28
C ASP A 57 -19.52 -10.13 -2.57
N ASN A 58 -18.44 -10.26 -1.78
CA ASN A 58 -17.99 -11.50 -1.15
C ASN A 58 -17.73 -12.64 -2.16
N ASP A 59 -17.22 -12.30 -3.33
CA ASP A 59 -16.96 -13.21 -4.46
C ASP A 59 -15.50 -13.12 -4.91
N LEU A 60 -14.59 -13.27 -3.94
CA LEU A 60 -13.15 -13.26 -4.19
C LEU A 60 -12.70 -14.54 -4.89
N SER A 61 -12.04 -14.39 -6.04
CA SER A 61 -11.38 -15.53 -6.68
C SER A 61 -10.23 -16.07 -5.82
N ASP A 62 -9.92 -17.37 -5.93
CA ASP A 62 -8.83 -18.00 -5.17
C ASP A 62 -7.48 -17.30 -5.40
N ALA A 63 -7.23 -16.86 -6.62
CA ALA A 63 -6.03 -16.10 -6.98
C ALA A 63 -5.99 -14.74 -6.26
N ASN A 64 -7.08 -13.98 -6.31
CA ASN A 64 -7.18 -12.66 -5.69
C ASN A 64 -7.13 -12.75 -4.15
N SER A 65 -7.78 -13.75 -3.57
CA SER A 65 -7.71 -14.06 -2.14
C SER A 65 -6.25 -14.30 -1.70
N THR A 66 -5.51 -15.09 -2.48
CA THR A 66 -4.09 -15.34 -2.22
C THR A 66 -3.25 -14.06 -2.34
N ALA A 67 -3.46 -13.25 -3.38
CA ALA A 67 -2.73 -11.98 -3.53
C ALA A 67 -3.01 -10.98 -2.41
N LEU A 68 -4.25 -10.91 -1.95
CA LEU A 68 -4.64 -10.07 -0.83
C LEU A 68 -3.90 -10.47 0.44
N VAL A 69 -3.93 -11.76 0.80
CA VAL A 69 -3.33 -12.25 2.05
C VAL A 69 -1.80 -12.22 2.00
N GLU A 70 -1.18 -12.66 0.90
CA GLU A 70 0.27 -12.82 0.82
C GLU A 70 1.00 -11.49 0.56
N ALA A 71 0.41 -10.57 -0.21
CA ALA A 71 1.11 -9.39 -0.70
C ALA A 71 0.45 -8.07 -0.29
N ILE A 72 -0.85 -7.89 -0.55
CA ILE A 72 -1.49 -6.57 -0.48
C ILE A 72 -1.87 -6.18 0.96
N TYR A 73 -2.47 -7.09 1.75
CA TYR A 73 -2.84 -6.80 3.14
C TYR A 73 -1.65 -6.47 4.03
N PRO A 74 -0.52 -7.21 3.99
CA PRO A 74 0.65 -6.84 4.77
C PRO A 74 1.19 -5.47 4.39
N TYR A 75 1.21 -5.15 3.10
CA TYR A 75 1.62 -3.85 2.61
C TYR A 75 0.69 -2.72 3.09
N LEU A 76 -0.62 -2.89 2.87
CA LEU A 76 -1.63 -1.90 3.24
C LEU A 76 -1.69 -1.68 4.75
N ALA A 77 -1.60 -2.72 5.58
CA ALA A 77 -1.66 -2.59 7.04
C ALA A 77 -0.53 -1.72 7.61
N PHE A 78 0.68 -1.82 7.03
CA PHE A 78 1.79 -0.96 7.37
C PHE A 78 1.61 0.47 6.83
N ALA A 79 1.06 0.62 5.63
CA ALA A 79 0.76 1.93 5.06
C ALA A 79 -0.30 2.68 5.90
N VAL A 80 -1.35 1.98 6.37
CA VAL A 80 -2.36 2.54 7.28
C VAL A 80 -1.73 3.02 8.58
N ALA A 81 -0.86 2.20 9.19
CA ALA A 81 -0.15 2.60 10.41
C ALA A 81 0.73 3.84 10.19
N TYR A 82 1.41 3.92 9.05
CA TYR A 82 2.23 5.07 8.68
C TYR A 82 1.41 6.36 8.49
N GLU A 83 0.28 6.30 7.77
CA GLU A 83 -0.59 7.46 7.53
C GLU A 83 -1.34 7.90 8.79
N ALA A 84 -1.70 6.97 9.67
CA ALA A 84 -2.38 7.29 10.93
C ALA A 84 -1.44 7.92 11.97
N LEU A 85 -0.13 7.61 11.92
CA LEU A 85 0.83 7.94 12.96
C LEU A 85 0.79 9.42 13.41
N PRO A 86 0.77 10.43 12.50
CA PRO A 86 0.78 11.83 12.92
C PRO A 86 -0.45 12.24 13.74
N MET A 87 -1.61 11.69 13.38
CA MET A 87 -2.89 12.02 14.02
C MET A 87 -3.15 11.21 15.29
N VAL A 88 -2.47 10.07 15.43
CA VAL A 88 -2.40 9.33 16.70
C VAL A 88 -1.48 10.06 17.68
N TRP A 89 -0.40 10.68 17.20
CA TRP A 89 0.52 11.45 18.05
C TRP A 89 -0.05 12.82 18.47
N ALA A 90 -0.66 13.55 17.53
CA ALA A 90 -1.30 14.84 17.77
C ALA A 90 -2.83 14.70 17.69
N HIS A 91 -3.49 14.77 18.84
CA HIS A 91 -4.94 14.70 18.92
C HIS A 91 -5.56 16.06 18.64
N ILE A 92 -6.44 16.12 17.65
CA ILE A 92 -7.22 17.31 17.32
C ILE A 92 -8.55 17.23 18.06
N SER A 93 -8.87 18.25 18.85
CA SER A 93 -10.14 18.38 19.57
C SER A 93 -10.77 19.75 19.28
N GLU A 94 -12.04 19.93 19.64
CA GLU A 94 -12.75 21.22 19.50
C GLU A 94 -12.04 22.39 20.21
N VAL A 95 -11.25 22.07 21.25
CA VAL A 95 -10.55 23.04 22.10
C VAL A 95 -9.12 23.30 21.64
N GLY A 96 -8.64 22.60 20.61
CA GLY A 96 -7.30 22.73 20.06
C GLY A 96 -6.57 21.39 19.87
N ILE A 97 -5.27 21.48 19.56
CA ILE A 97 -4.39 20.34 19.30
C ILE A 97 -3.61 20.01 20.57
N THR A 98 -3.67 18.76 21.02
CA THR A 98 -2.94 18.26 22.20
C THR A 98 -1.99 17.13 21.80
N LYS A 99 -0.90 16.98 22.56
CA LYS A 99 -0.04 15.78 22.47
C LYS A 99 -0.64 14.70 23.36
N GLY A 100 -0.73 13.48 22.86
CA GLY A 100 -1.18 12.34 23.68
C GLY A 100 -0.25 12.13 24.87
N LYS A 101 -0.75 12.33 26.09
CA LYS A 101 -0.05 12.04 27.34
C LYS A 101 -0.97 11.19 28.22
N SER A 102 -0.40 10.19 28.89
CA SER A 102 -1.09 9.42 29.91
C SER A 102 -0.44 9.71 31.26
N ASP A 103 -1.21 9.57 32.34
CA ASP A 103 -0.76 9.91 33.70
C ASP A 103 0.47 9.12 34.15
N ASN A 104 0.70 7.95 33.54
CA ASN A 104 1.84 7.07 33.83
C ASN A 104 2.86 6.99 32.68
N SER A 105 2.77 7.84 31.65
CA SER A 105 3.67 7.77 30.50
C SER A 105 4.01 9.13 29.92
N ASP A 106 5.28 9.31 29.57
CA ASP A 106 5.72 10.48 28.82
C ASP A 106 5.35 10.34 27.33
N SER A 107 4.87 11.44 26.77
CA SER A 107 4.59 11.56 25.33
C SER A 107 5.90 11.60 24.54
N LEU A 108 5.95 10.90 23.40
CA LEU A 108 7.10 10.96 22.47
C LEU A 108 7.41 12.39 22.04
N ASP A 109 8.69 12.76 22.08
CA ASP A 109 9.15 14.03 21.53
C ASP A 109 9.23 13.97 20.00
N LEU A 110 9.31 15.13 19.34
CA LEU A 110 9.29 15.23 17.87
C LEU A 110 10.43 14.44 17.21
N LYS A 111 11.61 14.38 17.85
CA LYS A 111 12.76 13.62 17.34
C LYS A 111 12.48 12.11 17.30
N ASP A 112 11.94 11.58 18.39
CA ASP A 112 11.61 10.16 18.49
C ASP A 112 10.46 9.81 17.53
N MET A 113 9.47 10.69 17.41
CA MET A 113 8.39 10.58 16.44
C MET A 113 8.92 10.52 14.99
N THR A 114 9.89 11.38 14.65
CA THR A 114 10.53 11.37 13.33
C THR A 114 11.25 10.05 13.06
N TYR A 115 11.93 9.49 14.07
CA TYR A 115 12.56 8.18 13.97
C TYR A 115 11.53 7.07 13.72
N VAL A 116 10.42 7.04 14.48
CA VAL A 116 9.34 6.06 14.29
C VAL A 116 8.72 6.17 12.90
N GLN A 117 8.45 7.40 12.44
CA GLN A 117 7.90 7.64 11.11
C GLN A 117 8.84 7.14 10.01
N GLN A 118 10.13 7.42 10.11
CA GLN A 118 11.13 6.95 9.13
C GLN A 118 11.28 5.43 9.14
N HIS A 119 11.23 4.81 10.32
CA HIS A 119 11.28 3.37 10.47
C HIS A 119 10.05 2.69 9.85
N LEU A 120 8.85 3.20 10.12
CA LEU A 120 7.61 2.70 9.50
C LEU A 120 7.64 2.89 7.98
N ARG A 121 8.06 4.06 7.48
CA ARG A 121 8.21 4.30 6.04
C ARG A 121 9.14 3.29 5.37
N THR A 122 10.24 2.96 6.02
CA THR A 122 11.21 1.98 5.49
C THR A 122 10.57 0.59 5.36
N GLN A 123 9.74 0.19 6.32
CA GLN A 123 8.99 -1.06 6.26
C GLN A 123 7.89 -1.04 5.18
N VAL A 124 7.18 0.09 5.02
CA VAL A 124 6.18 0.28 3.96
C VAL A 124 6.82 0.12 2.58
N GLU A 125 7.96 0.77 2.32
CA GLU A 125 8.66 0.65 1.03
C GLU A 125 9.20 -0.77 0.79
N ALA A 126 9.73 -1.44 1.82
CA ALA A 126 10.16 -2.84 1.68
C ALA A 126 8.99 -3.78 1.33
N ARG A 127 7.82 -3.58 1.95
CA ARG A 127 6.61 -4.36 1.66
C ARG A 127 6.03 -4.04 0.29
N LYS A 128 6.15 -2.80 -0.17
CA LYS A 128 5.79 -2.39 -1.53
C LYS A 128 6.63 -3.12 -2.57
N ASP A 129 7.95 -3.19 -2.37
CA ASP A 129 8.85 -3.91 -3.28
C ASP A 129 8.55 -5.41 -3.30
N TYR A 130 8.28 -5.99 -2.13
CA TYR A 130 7.81 -7.37 -2.02
C TYR A 130 6.47 -7.60 -2.74
N CYS A 131 5.49 -6.73 -2.52
CA CYS A 131 4.16 -6.82 -3.16
C CYS A 131 4.28 -6.79 -4.69
N LYS A 132 5.08 -5.87 -5.22
CA LYS A 132 5.38 -5.81 -6.66
C LYS A 132 6.01 -7.11 -7.16
N LYS A 133 7.05 -7.59 -6.48
CA LYS A 133 7.75 -8.81 -6.85
C LYS A 133 6.79 -10.00 -6.88
N TRP A 134 5.99 -10.17 -5.84
CA TRP A 134 5.03 -11.27 -5.71
C TRP A 134 3.99 -11.24 -6.84
N LEU A 135 3.43 -10.06 -7.14
CA LEU A 135 2.45 -9.91 -8.23
C LEU A 135 3.08 -10.19 -9.60
N CYS A 136 4.34 -9.82 -9.81
CA CYS A 136 5.07 -10.11 -11.04
C CYS A 136 5.41 -11.61 -11.21
N GLU A 137 5.68 -12.32 -10.12
CA GLU A 137 5.86 -13.78 -10.14
C GLU A 137 4.57 -14.53 -10.52
N HIS A 138 3.41 -13.91 -10.26
CA HIS A 138 2.09 -14.47 -10.55
C HIS A 138 1.38 -13.75 -11.73
N TYR A 139 2.15 -13.18 -12.67
CA TYR A 139 1.63 -12.34 -13.76
C TYR A 139 0.53 -13.01 -14.62
N GLU A 140 0.51 -14.35 -14.69
CA GLU A 140 -0.49 -15.13 -15.43
C GLU A 140 -1.92 -14.85 -14.94
N TYR A 141 -2.08 -14.56 -13.65
CA TYR A 141 -3.37 -14.21 -13.04
C TYR A 141 -3.65 -12.70 -13.10
N TYR A 142 -2.62 -11.88 -13.35
CA TYR A 142 -2.69 -10.41 -13.30
C TYR A 142 -2.20 -9.76 -14.60
N PRO A 143 -2.83 -10.04 -15.76
CA PRO A 143 -2.37 -9.53 -17.06
C PRO A 143 -2.47 -8.00 -17.19
N ASN A 144 -3.33 -7.38 -16.38
CA ASN A 144 -3.55 -5.93 -16.36
C ASN A 144 -2.60 -5.20 -15.40
N LEU A 145 -1.70 -5.91 -14.71
CA LEU A 145 -0.69 -5.29 -13.87
C LEU A 145 0.28 -4.53 -14.78
N ASP A 146 0.44 -3.22 -14.55
CA ASP A 146 1.46 -2.39 -15.21
C ASP A 146 2.86 -2.81 -14.69
N CYS A 147 3.34 -3.99 -15.10
CA CYS A 147 4.61 -4.58 -14.67
C CYS A 147 5.86 -3.90 -15.27
N CYS A 148 5.67 -2.90 -16.15
CA CYS A 148 6.73 -2.19 -16.85
C CYS A 148 7.44 -1.20 -15.92
N GLY A 149 8.27 -1.73 -15.03
CA GLY A 149 9.16 -0.98 -14.12
C GLY A 149 10.00 -1.85 -13.19
N CYS A 150 9.68 -3.15 -13.02
CA CYS A 150 10.58 -4.06 -12.32
C CYS A 150 11.66 -4.58 -13.29
N GLY A 151 12.92 -4.61 -12.85
CA GLY A 151 14.02 -5.29 -13.54
C GLY A 151 13.89 -6.83 -13.52
N CYS A 152 12.67 -7.33 -13.64
CA CYS A 152 12.25 -8.72 -13.66
C CYS A 152 12.37 -9.27 -15.10
N SER A 153 12.70 -10.57 -15.22
CA SER A 153 12.95 -11.24 -16.52
C SER A 153 11.73 -11.34 -17.43
N CYS A 154 10.52 -11.08 -16.94
CA CYS A 154 9.30 -10.99 -17.75
C CYS A 154 9.29 -9.76 -18.70
N CYS A 155 10.30 -8.89 -18.63
CA CYS A 155 10.51 -7.71 -19.47
C CYS A 155 11.71 -7.85 -20.43
N GLY A 156 11.92 -9.05 -20.99
CA GLY A 156 13.11 -9.45 -21.77
C GLY A 156 13.52 -8.56 -22.96
N GLU A 157 12.67 -7.65 -23.44
CA GLU A 157 13.03 -6.71 -24.52
C GLU A 157 12.87 -5.22 -24.18
N VAL A 158 12.29 -4.86 -23.03
CA VAL A 158 12.11 -3.45 -22.64
C VAL A 158 13.32 -2.87 -21.89
N ASN A 159 14.13 -3.72 -21.25
CA ASN A 159 15.27 -3.27 -20.44
C ASN A 159 16.55 -2.91 -21.23
N GLY A 160 16.59 -3.11 -22.55
CA GLY A 160 17.68 -2.61 -23.39
C GLY A 160 17.67 -1.09 -23.58
N ARG A 161 16.57 -0.40 -23.24
CA ARG A 161 16.40 1.05 -23.52
C ARG A 161 16.37 1.94 -22.28
N LEU A 162 16.17 1.40 -21.08
CA LEU A 162 16.22 2.17 -19.82
C LEU A 162 17.65 2.34 -19.28
N ASN A 163 18.62 1.56 -19.79
CA ASN A 163 20.05 1.75 -19.54
C ASN A 163 20.74 2.76 -20.50
N ASN A 164 19.96 3.62 -21.18
CA ASN A 164 20.54 4.74 -21.94
C ASN A 164 20.49 6.01 -21.07
N PRO A 165 21.62 6.71 -20.83
CA PRO A 165 21.72 7.86 -19.93
C PRO A 165 20.82 9.07 -20.28
N ASN A 166 20.11 9.06 -21.42
CA ASN A 166 19.22 10.15 -21.82
C ASN A 166 17.77 9.95 -21.34
N LYS A 167 17.56 10.22 -20.04
CA LYS A 167 16.28 10.10 -19.30
C LYS A 167 15.13 11.00 -19.78
N PHE A 168 15.37 11.99 -20.64
CA PHE A 168 14.37 13.02 -20.99
C PHE A 168 13.57 12.77 -22.27
N GLN A 169 13.95 11.81 -23.13
CA GLN A 169 13.23 11.56 -24.40
C GLN A 169 12.18 10.43 -24.33
N GLN A 170 12.09 9.69 -23.22
CA GLN A 170 11.20 8.53 -23.11
C GLN A 170 9.84 8.85 -22.44
N LEU A 171 9.72 10.01 -21.78
CA LEU A 171 8.49 10.42 -21.07
C LEU A 171 7.29 10.71 -21.99
N TYR A 172 7.48 10.85 -23.31
CA TYR A 172 6.42 11.22 -24.26
C TYR A 172 6.10 10.16 -25.32
N ARG A 173 6.62 8.93 -25.19
CA ARG A 173 6.20 7.81 -26.06
C ARG A 173 5.21 6.96 -25.29
N GLY A 174 3.96 6.93 -25.78
CA GLY A 174 2.86 6.21 -25.13
C GLY A 174 3.23 4.78 -24.76
N ARG A 175 2.75 4.33 -23.59
CA ARG A 175 2.93 2.97 -23.09
C ARG A 175 2.36 1.98 -24.11
N ARG A 176 3.22 1.14 -24.70
CA ARG A 176 2.75 0.00 -25.48
C ARG A 176 2.25 -1.07 -24.51
N LYS A 177 1.09 -1.63 -24.81
CA LYS A 177 0.56 -2.79 -24.07
C LYS A 177 1.34 -4.02 -24.50
N CYS A 178 1.56 -4.95 -23.57
CA CYS A 178 2.30 -6.20 -23.82
C CYS A 178 1.61 -7.15 -24.82
N THR A 179 0.43 -6.81 -25.34
CA THR A 179 -0.33 -7.58 -26.33
C THR A 179 0.21 -7.49 -27.76
N ASP A 180 1.22 -6.64 -28.02
CA ASP A 180 1.68 -6.33 -29.38
C ASP A 180 2.93 -7.11 -29.83
N LEU A 181 3.34 -8.16 -29.12
CA LEU A 181 4.49 -8.98 -29.48
C LEU A 181 4.01 -10.35 -30.00
N LYS A 182 4.07 -10.52 -31.33
CA LYS A 182 3.93 -11.81 -32.04
C LYS A 182 5.28 -12.51 -32.13
#